data_AF-A0A9E3YD62-F1
#
_entry.id   AF-A0A9E3YD62-F1
#
_cell.length_a   1.000
_cell.length_b   1.000
_cell.length_c   1.000
_cell.angle_alpha   90.00
_cell.angle_beta   90.00
_cell.angle_gamma   90.00
#
_symmetry.space_group_name_H-M   'P 1'
#
loop_
_entity.id
_entity.type
_entity.pdbx_description
1 polymer ?
#
loop_
_entity_poly.entity_id
_entity_poly.type
_entity_poly.pdbx_seq_one_letter_code
_entity_poly.pdbx_strand_id
1 'polypeptide(L)'
;MNGVTETAAPHNPSSDQLADDPNFDPNAAVEFDCPRCGHTVAEAFYGPCTRCRRELRARMAGEQREIEVAGYEPKMNVVPNQIATKE
;
A
#
# COMPACT_ATOMS: atom_id res chain seq x y z
N MET A 1 26.73 -3.63 39.87
CA MET A 1 25.49 -4.26 39.37
C MET A 1 24.61 -3.13 38.87
N ASN A 2 24.83 -2.67 37.64
CA ASN A 2 24.09 -1.55 37.07
C ASN A 2 23.22 -2.12 35.96
N GLY A 3 21.93 -2.24 36.24
CA GLY A 3 20.91 -2.69 35.30
C GLY A 3 20.74 -1.65 34.20
N VAL A 4 20.95 -2.08 32.97
CA VAL A 4 20.72 -1.26 31.78
C VAL A 4 19.21 -1.26 31.55
N THR A 5 18.56 -0.11 31.70
CA THR A 5 17.14 0.04 31.32
C THR A 5 17.06 0.09 29.80
N GLU A 6 16.70 -1.03 29.19
CA GLU A 6 16.35 -1.13 27.78
C GLU A 6 15.12 -0.26 27.52
N THR A 7 15.31 0.86 26.82
CA THR A 7 14.20 1.64 26.27
C THR A 7 13.70 0.87 25.04
N ALA A 8 12.60 0.14 25.18
CA ALA A 8 11.97 -0.57 24.08
C ALA A 8 11.63 0.40 22.94
N ALA A 9 12.08 0.07 21.72
CA ALA A 9 11.67 0.75 20.51
C ALA A 9 10.13 0.67 20.35
N PRO A 10 9.47 1.68 19.74
CA PRO A 10 8.05 1.58 19.43
C PRO A 10 7.83 0.39 18.49
N HIS A 11 7.15 -0.64 18.99
CA HIS A 11 6.73 -1.78 18.16
C HIS A 11 5.60 -1.28 17.26
N ASN A 12 5.77 -1.42 15.95
CA ASN A 12 4.68 -1.18 15.01
C ASN A 12 3.80 -2.46 14.98
N PRO A 13 2.49 -2.38 15.28
CA PRO A 13 1.62 -3.56 15.30
C PRO A 13 1.54 -4.21 13.91
N SER A 14 1.41 -5.53 13.86
CA SER A 14 1.16 -6.24 12.61
C SER A 14 -0.25 -5.93 12.07
N SER A 15 -0.46 -6.09 10.76
CA SER A 15 -1.76 -5.82 10.12
C SER A 15 -2.92 -6.59 10.75
N ASP A 16 -2.65 -7.81 11.26
CA ASP A 16 -3.64 -8.63 11.95
C ASP A 16 -4.09 -8.01 13.28
N GLN A 17 -3.20 -7.28 13.97
CA GLN A 17 -3.51 -6.61 15.25
C GLN A 17 -4.32 -5.32 15.09
N LEU A 18 -4.30 -4.69 13.90
CA LEU A 18 -5.07 -3.47 13.61
C LEU A 18 -6.52 -3.78 13.21
N ALA A 19 -6.80 -4.99 12.73
CA ALA A 19 -8.14 -5.40 12.31
C ALA A 19 -9.10 -5.72 13.47
N ASP A 20 -8.57 -5.95 14.68
CA ASP A 20 -9.36 -6.27 15.88
C ASP A 20 -9.81 -5.02 16.67
N ASP A 21 -9.42 -3.81 16.24
CA ASP A 21 -9.88 -2.56 16.87
C ASP A 21 -11.31 -2.22 16.40
N PRO A 22 -12.32 -2.19 17.31
CA PRO A 22 -13.71 -1.90 16.94
C PRO A 22 -13.94 -0.47 16.40
N ASN A 23 -12.92 0.39 16.45
CA ASN A 23 -12.97 1.77 15.97
C ASN A 23 -12.05 2.03 14.77
N PHE A 24 -11.36 1.01 14.23
CA PHE A 24 -10.54 1.17 13.03
C PHE A 24 -11.40 1.12 11.76
N ASP A 25 -11.59 2.28 11.11
CA ASP A 25 -12.12 2.35 9.74
C ASP A 25 -10.97 2.63 8.76
N PRO A 26 -10.53 1.64 7.96
CA PRO A 26 -9.47 1.84 6.97
C PRO A 26 -9.87 2.78 5.82
N ASN A 27 -11.15 3.16 5.74
CA ASN A 27 -11.67 4.09 4.75
C ASN A 27 -12.08 5.44 5.35
N ALA A 28 -11.73 5.70 6.61
CA ALA A 28 -11.95 7.01 7.23
C ALA A 28 -11.23 8.09 6.40
N ALA A 29 -11.93 9.21 6.14
CA ALA A 29 -11.37 10.28 5.34
C ALA A 29 -10.26 11.01 6.10
N VAL A 30 -9.14 11.27 5.42
CA VAL A 30 -8.00 12.05 5.92
C VAL A 30 -7.83 13.28 5.04
N GLU A 31 -7.52 14.43 5.64
CA GLU A 31 -7.23 15.66 4.91
C GLU A 31 -5.80 15.67 4.35
N PHE A 32 -5.66 16.00 3.06
CA PHE A 32 -4.37 16.16 2.40
C PHE A 32 -4.51 17.04 1.14
N ASP A 33 -3.38 17.54 0.62
CA ASP A 33 -3.36 18.26 -0.65
C ASP A 33 -3.27 17.29 -1.83
N CYS A 34 -4.22 17.39 -2.75
CA CYS A 34 -4.28 16.53 -3.93
C CYS A 34 -3.02 16.74 -4.81
N PRO A 35 -2.21 15.71 -5.09
CA PRO A 35 -0.96 15.83 -5.83
C PRO A 35 -1.14 16.22 -7.32
N ARG A 36 -2.38 16.21 -7.82
CA ARG A 36 -2.69 16.57 -9.20
C ARG A 36 -3.19 18.00 -9.38
N CYS A 37 -4.03 18.50 -8.46
CA CYS A 37 -4.64 19.82 -8.59
C CYS A 37 -4.27 20.78 -7.46
N GLY A 38 -3.54 20.35 -6.43
CA GLY A 38 -3.08 21.18 -5.32
C GLY A 38 -4.19 21.61 -4.34
N HIS A 39 -5.43 21.17 -4.52
CA HIS A 39 -6.52 21.46 -3.59
C HIS A 39 -6.45 20.54 -2.38
N THR A 40 -6.67 21.11 -1.20
CA THR A 40 -6.94 20.37 0.04
C THR A 40 -8.26 19.61 -0.08
N VAL A 41 -8.22 18.31 0.19
CA VAL A 41 -9.37 17.38 0.08
C VAL A 41 -9.37 16.41 1.26
N ALA A 42 -10.54 15.89 1.62
CA ALA A 42 -10.69 14.79 2.57
C ALA A 42 -11.05 13.50 1.81
N GLU A 43 -10.14 12.53 1.74
CA GLU A 43 -10.39 11.20 1.13
C GLU A 43 -9.74 10.08 1.95
N ALA A 44 -10.24 8.86 1.80
CA ALA A 44 -9.76 7.67 2.51
C ALA A 44 -8.28 7.35 2.23
N PHE A 45 -7.82 7.66 1.01
CA PHE A 45 -6.48 7.32 0.55
C PHE A 45 -5.81 8.53 -0.07
N TYR A 46 -4.53 8.72 0.27
CA TYR A 46 -3.70 9.72 -0.37
C TYR A 46 -3.55 9.44 -1.87
N GLY A 47 -3.80 10.45 -2.71
CA GLY A 47 -3.67 10.34 -4.16
C GLY A 47 -4.51 11.35 -4.93
N PRO A 48 -4.66 11.19 -6.26
CA PRO A 48 -5.50 12.06 -7.06
C PRO A 48 -6.94 12.04 -6.55
N CYS A 49 -7.47 13.22 -6.22
CA CYS A 49 -8.83 13.34 -5.72
C CYS A 49 -9.88 12.80 -6.70
N THR A 50 -11.06 12.49 -6.20
CA THR A 50 -12.19 11.89 -6.93
C THR A 50 -12.55 12.70 -8.17
N ARG A 51 -12.53 14.04 -8.10
CA ARG A 51 -12.73 14.92 -9.25
C ARG A 51 -11.67 14.69 -10.33
N CYS A 52 -10.41 14.71 -9.94
CA CYS A 52 -9.27 14.48 -10.81
C CYS A 52 -9.30 13.09 -11.46
N ARG A 53 -9.65 12.05 -10.70
CA ARG A 53 -9.82 10.69 -11.22
C ARG A 53 -10.98 10.60 -12.22
N ARG A 54 -12.11 11.26 -11.93
CA ARG A 54 -13.27 11.28 -12.83
C ARG A 54 -12.93 11.96 -14.15
N GLU A 55 -12.27 13.11 -14.10
CA GLU A 55 -11.82 13.84 -15.29
C GLU A 55 -10.82 13.02 -16.11
N LEU A 56 -9.87 12.35 -15.45
CA LEU A 56 -8.89 11.50 -16.13
C LEU A 56 -9.57 10.32 -16.81
N ARG A 57 -10.51 9.64 -16.14
CA ARG A 57 -11.29 8.56 -16.77
C ARG A 57 -12.12 9.07 -17.94
N ALA A 58 -12.77 10.23 -17.82
CA ALA A 58 -13.56 10.78 -18.92
C ALA A 58 -12.71 11.12 -20.16
N ARG A 59 -11.45 11.54 -19.97
CA ARG A 59 -10.56 11.94 -21.08
C ARG A 59 -9.70 10.82 -21.63
N MET A 60 -9.30 9.88 -20.78
CA MET A 60 -8.25 8.90 -21.07
C MET A 60 -8.72 7.45 -20.90
N ALA A 61 -9.94 7.19 -20.42
CA ALA A 61 -10.45 5.83 -20.48
C ALA A 61 -10.57 5.44 -21.96
N GLY A 62 -9.67 4.57 -22.41
CA GLY A 62 -9.86 3.85 -23.66
C GLY A 62 -11.08 2.95 -23.57
N GLU A 63 -11.52 2.44 -24.71
CA GLU A 63 -12.59 1.44 -24.76
C GLU A 63 -12.21 0.21 -23.93
N GLN A 64 -13.18 -0.35 -23.20
CA GLN A 64 -13.00 -1.63 -22.53
C GLN A 64 -12.74 -2.69 -23.62
N ARG A 65 -11.55 -3.28 -23.59
CA ARG A 65 -11.18 -4.36 -24.50
C ARG A 65 -11.29 -5.68 -23.76
N GLU A 66 -11.83 -6.68 -24.43
CA GLU A 66 -11.70 -8.06 -23.99
C GLU A 66 -10.23 -8.46 -24.08
N ILE A 67 -9.65 -8.83 -22.95
CA ILE A 67 -8.28 -9.35 -22.89
C ILE A 67 -8.42 -10.84 -22.62
N GLU A 68 -7.95 -11.67 -23.55
CA GLU A 68 -7.79 -13.10 -23.30
C GLU A 68 -6.84 -13.29 -22.12
N VAL A 69 -7.36 -13.86 -21.03
CA VAL A 69 -6.56 -14.20 -19.85
C VAL A 69 -5.69 -15.39 -20.23
N ALA A 70 -4.51 -15.12 -20.78
CA ALA A 70 -3.46 -16.12 -20.85
C ALA A 70 -3.11 -16.54 -19.41
N GLY A 71 -3.11 -17.85 -19.14
CA GLY A 71 -2.78 -18.36 -17.82
C GLY A 71 -1.40 -17.86 -17.38
N TYR A 72 -1.30 -17.37 -16.13
CA TYR A 72 -0.02 -16.98 -15.56
C TYR A 72 0.88 -18.21 -15.42
N GLU A 73 1.94 -18.29 -16.23
CA GLU A 73 3.02 -19.26 -16.02
C GLU A 73 4.08 -18.65 -15.10
N PRO A 74 4.28 -19.19 -13.88
CA PRO A 74 5.32 -18.73 -12.98
C PRO A 74 6.69 -18.96 -13.62
N LYS A 75 7.35 -17.86 -14.00
CA LYS A 75 8.71 -17.96 -14.49
C LYS A 75 9.64 -18.15 -13.31
N MET A 76 10.30 -19.32 -13.26
CA MET A 76 11.27 -19.68 -12.22
C MET A 76 12.57 -18.87 -12.40
N ASN A 77 12.52 -17.57 -12.11
CA ASN A 77 13.67 -16.66 -12.15
C ASN A 77 14.49 -16.70 -10.85
N VAL A 78 14.64 -17.88 -10.24
CA VAL A 78 15.37 -18.05 -8.98
C VAL A 78 16.74 -18.63 -9.27
N VAL A 79 17.80 -17.90 -8.91
CA VAL A 79 19.16 -18.45 -8.78
C VAL A 79 19.23 -19.12 -7.41
N PRO A 80 19.67 -20.39 -7.28
CA PRO A 80 19.80 -21.04 -5.98
C PRO A 80 20.72 -20.20 -5.09
N ASN A 81 20.26 -19.87 -3.89
CA ASN A 81 21.08 -19.17 -2.91
C ASN A 81 22.27 -20.05 -2.52
N GLN A 82 23.48 -19.65 -2.91
CA GLN A 82 24.72 -20.32 -2.52
C GLN A 82 24.99 -20.02 -1.04
N ILE A 83 24.34 -20.78 -0.15
CA ILE A 83 24.68 -20.78 1.27
C ILE A 83 26.15 -21.21 1.39
N ALA A 84 26.98 -20.31 1.91
CA ALA A 84 28.37 -20.61 2.20
C ALA A 84 28.43 -21.67 3.32
N THR A 85 28.88 -22.88 2.99
CA THR A 85 29.23 -23.89 3.99
C THR A 85 30.41 -23.38 4.81
N LYS A 86 30.27 -23.35 6.14
CA LYS A 86 31.38 -23.16 7.09
C LYS A 86 32.10 -24.50 7.24
N GLU A 87 33.29 -24.59 6.67
CA GLU A 87 34.39 -25.33 7.31
C GLU A 87 34.96 -24.46 8.44
#